data_AF-A0A926ZBH0-F1
#
_entry.id   AF-A0A926ZBH0-F1
#
_cell.length_a   1.000
_cell.length_b   1.000
_cell.length_c   1.000
_cell.angle_alpha   90.00
_cell.angle_beta   90.00
_cell.angle_gamma   90.00
#
_symmetry.space_group_name_H-M   'P 1'
#
loop_
_entity.id
_entity.type
_entity.pdbx_description
1 polymer ?
#
loop_
_entity_poly.entity_id
_entity_poly.type
_entity_poly.pdbx_seq_one_letter_code
_entity_poly.pdbx_strand_id
1 'polypeptide(L)'
;MSDTDRLIAEAVLDLKEVKAELRQLRAMVEGSPRLAEGWMDAAQAWQALKAEGVKSQKHLAKLRQSGAFSLTKGEIRNVSAGDRPTWQYHIPKCRKALQRYFSG
;
A
#
# COMPACT_ATOMS: atom_id res chain seq x y z
N MET A 1 -28.02 12.93 -40.66
CA MET A 1 -26.88 12.48 -39.80
C MET A 1 -26.16 11.42 -40.59
N SER A 2 -24.86 11.57 -40.85
CA SER A 2 -24.13 10.59 -41.66
C SER A 2 -23.86 9.33 -40.85
N ASP A 3 -23.67 8.18 -41.50
CA ASP A 3 -23.29 6.94 -40.83
C ASP A 3 -21.97 7.10 -40.07
N THR A 4 -21.08 7.95 -40.56
CA THR A 4 -19.84 8.34 -39.88
C THR A 4 -20.12 9.06 -38.56
N ASP A 5 -21.09 9.98 -38.52
CA ASP A 5 -21.46 10.68 -37.28
C ASP A 5 -22.06 9.72 -36.24
N ARG A 6 -22.79 8.71 -36.71
CA ARG A 6 -23.38 7.68 -35.85
C ARG A 6 -22.29 6.76 -35.26
N LEU A 7 -21.34 6.32 -36.08
CA LEU A 7 -20.17 5.56 -35.64
C LEU A 7 -19.30 6.31 -34.63
N ILE A 8 -19.09 7.62 -34.87
CA ILE A 8 -18.35 8.47 -33.92
C ILE A 8 -19.11 8.59 -32.59
N ALA A 9 -20.43 8.79 -32.63
CA ALA A 9 -21.23 8.89 -31.42
C ALA A 9 -21.19 7.60 -30.59
N GLU A 10 -21.28 6.44 -31.25
CA GLU A 10 -21.23 5.12 -30.62
C GLU A 10 -19.86 4.87 -29.97
N ALA A 11 -18.76 5.12 -30.70
CA ALA A 11 -17.41 4.99 -30.16
C ALA A 11 -17.14 5.92 -28.95
N VAL A 12 -17.75 7.12 -28.93
CA VAL A 12 -17.63 8.04 -27.79
C VAL A 12 -18.37 7.52 -26.56
N LEU A 13 -19.50 6.82 -26.73
CA LEU A 13 -20.25 6.22 -25.64
C LEU A 13 -19.47 5.04 -25.04
N ASP A 14 -18.96 4.14 -25.88
CA ASP A 14 -18.14 3.00 -25.44
C ASP A 14 -16.90 3.47 -24.66
N LEU A 15 -16.25 4.52 -25.14
CA LEU A 15 -15.05 5.06 -24.50
C LEU A 15 -15.35 5.73 -23.14
N LYS A 16 -16.58 6.24 -22.95
CA LYS A 16 -17.05 6.72 -21.64
C LYS A 16 -17.31 5.56 -20.68
N GLU A 17 -17.89 4.47 -21.16
CA GLU A 17 -18.16 3.27 -20.37
C GLU A 17 -16.87 2.63 -19.88
N VAL A 18 -15.91 2.39 -20.79
CA VAL A 18 -14.57 1.87 -20.44
C VAL A 18 -13.87 2.74 -19.41
N LYS A 19 -13.97 4.08 -19.53
CA LYS A 19 -13.39 5.00 -18.55
C LYS A 19 -14.08 4.92 -17.18
N ALA A 20 -15.38 4.67 -17.14
CA ALA A 20 -16.12 4.51 -15.89
C ALA A 20 -15.71 3.22 -15.18
N GLU A 21 -15.64 2.11 -15.90
CA GLU A 21 -15.16 0.82 -15.37
C GLU A 21 -13.72 0.92 -14.86
N LEU A 22 -12.84 1.58 -15.63
CA LEU A 22 -11.45 1.79 -15.21
C LEU A 22 -11.36 2.60 -13.90
N ARG A 23 -12.23 3.60 -13.71
CA ARG A 23 -12.30 4.36 -12.45
C ARG A 23 -12.78 3.48 -11.30
N GLN A 24 -13.79 2.64 -11.52
CA GLN A 24 -14.28 1.71 -10.50
C GLN A 24 -13.21 0.68 -10.12
N LEU A 25 -12.55 0.07 -11.10
CA LEU A 25 -11.43 -0.85 -10.87
C LEU A 25 -10.28 -0.18 -10.13
N ARG A 26 -9.94 1.07 -10.50
CA ARG A 26 -8.94 1.85 -9.74
C ARG A 26 -9.38 2.10 -8.31
N ALA A 27 -10.63 2.48 -8.05
CA ALA A 27 -11.13 2.63 -6.69
C ALA A 27 -11.09 1.31 -5.91
N MET A 28 -11.38 0.18 -6.57
CA MET A 28 -11.27 -1.15 -5.96
C MET A 28 -9.83 -1.55 -5.66
N VAL A 29 -8.87 -1.22 -6.52
CA VAL A 29 -7.43 -1.51 -6.34
C VAL A 29 -6.74 -0.50 -5.40
N GLU A 30 -7.17 0.75 -5.39
CA GLU A 30 -6.72 1.74 -4.40
C GLU A 30 -7.32 1.44 -3.03
N GLY A 31 -8.54 0.88 -2.99
CA GLY A 31 -9.18 0.34 -1.80
C GLY A 31 -8.66 -1.04 -1.37
N SER A 32 -8.09 -1.81 -2.30
CA SER A 32 -7.47 -3.12 -2.04
C SER A 32 -5.96 -2.98 -2.20
N PRO A 33 -5.21 -2.72 -1.12
CA PRO A 33 -3.77 -2.61 -1.24
C PRO A 33 -3.28 -3.89 -1.90
N ARG A 34 -2.71 -3.77 -3.13
CA ARG A 34 -1.93 -4.85 -3.77
C ARG A 34 -1.16 -5.47 -2.64
N LEU A 35 -1.45 -6.75 -2.35
CA LEU A 35 -0.97 -7.42 -1.15
C LEU A 35 0.56 -7.26 -1.14
N ALA A 36 1.03 -6.24 -0.43
CA ALA A 36 2.43 -6.03 -0.20
C ALA A 36 2.80 -7.19 0.71
N GLU A 37 3.38 -8.21 0.11
CA GLU A 37 3.73 -9.46 0.78
C GLU A 37 5.24 -9.55 0.93
N GLY A 38 5.67 -10.12 2.05
CA GLY A 38 7.08 -10.28 2.35
C GLY A 38 7.77 -9.03 2.89
N TRP A 39 9.09 -9.00 2.71
CA TRP A 39 9.99 -7.99 3.26
C TRP A 39 10.11 -6.79 2.34
N MET A 40 9.92 -5.60 2.90
CA MET A 40 10.03 -4.33 2.20
C MET A 40 10.94 -3.36 2.94
N ASP A 41 11.57 -2.44 2.21
CA ASP A 41 12.27 -1.32 2.83
C ASP A 41 11.30 -0.32 3.47
N ALA A 42 11.83 0.68 4.18
CA ALA A 42 11.02 1.67 4.85
C ALA A 42 10.16 2.52 3.89
N ALA A 43 10.62 2.75 2.65
CA ALA A 43 9.93 3.59 1.66
C ALA A 43 8.70 2.88 1.06
N GLN A 44 8.81 1.58 0.82
CA GLN A 44 7.71 0.74 0.36
C GLN A 44 6.77 0.40 1.53
N ALA A 45 7.32 0.08 2.70
CA ALA A 45 6.54 -0.40 3.84
C ALA A 45 5.53 0.62 4.37
N TRP A 46 5.87 1.92 4.40
CA TRP A 46 4.93 2.92 4.91
C TRP A 46 3.70 3.08 4.01
N GLN A 47 3.87 2.89 2.69
CA GLN A 47 2.77 2.92 1.73
C GLN A 47 1.89 1.68 1.90
N ALA A 48 2.53 0.52 2.03
CA ALA A 48 1.88 -0.78 2.22
C ALA A 48 1.08 -0.91 3.54
N LEU A 49 1.47 -0.14 4.57
CA LEU A 49 0.86 -0.13 5.90
C LEU A 49 -0.04 1.11 6.15
N LYS A 50 -0.38 1.84 5.08
CA LYS A 50 -1.15 3.09 5.18
C LYS A 50 -2.57 2.84 5.69
N ALA A 51 -3.18 1.72 5.29
CA ALA A 51 -4.51 1.32 5.74
C ALA A 51 -4.54 0.99 7.25
N GLU A 52 -3.41 0.60 7.81
CA GLU A 52 -3.21 0.26 9.21
C GLU A 52 -2.76 1.47 10.06
N GLY A 53 -2.89 2.69 9.53
CA GLY A 53 -2.65 3.93 10.27
C GLY A 53 -1.23 4.50 10.15
N VAL A 54 -0.35 3.90 9.34
CA VAL A 54 0.96 4.49 9.05
C VAL A 54 0.80 5.70 8.12
N LYS A 55 1.35 6.85 8.54
CA LYS A 55 1.10 8.15 7.87
C LYS A 55 2.23 8.58 6.94
N SER A 56 3.45 8.13 7.24
CA SER A 56 4.67 8.47 6.51
C SER A 56 5.81 7.56 6.95
N GLN A 57 6.92 7.58 6.22
CA GLN A 57 8.14 6.88 6.60
C GLN A 57 8.66 7.32 7.99
N LYS A 58 8.54 8.61 8.32
CA LYS A 58 8.90 9.12 9.66
C LYS A 58 7.99 8.56 10.75
N HIS A 59 6.69 8.41 10.46
CA HIS A 59 5.76 7.77 11.40
C HIS A 59 6.12 6.28 11.60
N LEU A 60 6.45 5.56 10.51
CA LEU A 60 6.89 4.16 10.59
C LEU A 60 8.16 3.99 11.44
N ALA A 61 9.12 4.92 11.32
CA ALA A 61 10.32 4.91 12.16
C ALA A 61 10.01 5.13 13.65
N LYS A 62 9.07 6.05 13.97
CA LYS A 62 8.61 6.26 15.34
C LYS A 62 7.94 5.02 15.93
N LEU A 63 7.06 4.37 15.17
CA LEU A 63 6.40 3.12 15.57
C LEU A 63 7.42 2.00 15.86
N ARG A 64 8.47 1.90 15.03
CA ARG A 64 9.59 0.99 15.31
C ARG A 64 10.28 1.32 16.63
N GLN A 65 10.59 2.60 16.87
CA GLN A 65 11.26 3.05 18.10
C GLN A 65 10.39 2.88 19.35
N SER A 66 9.07 2.98 19.22
CA SER A 66 8.12 2.78 20.32
C SER A 66 7.79 1.31 20.62
N GLY A 67 8.43 0.37 19.91
CA GLY A 67 8.23 -1.06 20.14
C GLY A 67 6.99 -1.66 19.48
N ALA A 68 6.37 -0.96 18.52
CA ALA A 68 5.23 -1.50 17.78
C ALA A 68 5.59 -2.71 16.90
N PHE A 69 6.89 -2.90 16.61
CA PHE A 69 7.41 -4.04 15.86
C PHE A 69 8.52 -4.76 16.60
N SER A 70 8.59 -6.07 16.41
CA SER A 70 9.54 -6.96 17.07
C SER A 70 10.47 -7.67 16.08
N LEU A 71 11.76 -7.67 16.44
CA LEU A 71 12.79 -8.49 15.78
C LEU A 71 12.51 -9.99 15.96
N THR A 72 12.17 -10.42 17.18
CA THR A 72 11.98 -11.84 17.52
C THR A 72 10.73 -12.43 16.89
N LYS A 73 9.67 -11.63 16.71
CA LYS A 73 8.47 -12.05 15.96
C LYS A 73 8.66 -11.99 14.44
N GLY A 74 9.80 -11.47 13.98
CA GLY A 74 10.15 -11.33 12.57
C GLY A 74 9.28 -10.30 11.86
N GLU A 75 8.86 -9.25 12.56
CA GLU A 75 8.11 -8.12 11.98
C GLU A 75 9.06 -7.12 11.32
N ILE A 76 10.23 -6.93 11.93
CA ILE A 76 11.31 -6.09 11.42
C ILE A 76 12.63 -6.86 11.42
N ARG A 77 13.56 -6.43 10.56
CA ARG A 77 14.96 -6.87 10.59
C ARG A 77 15.89 -5.70 10.23
N ASN A 78 17.07 -5.69 10.83
CA ASN A 78 18.15 -4.82 10.39
C ASN A 78 18.94 -5.56 9.29
N VAL A 79 19.15 -4.91 8.15
CA VAL A 79 19.86 -5.47 6.99
C VAL A 79 21.20 -4.80 6.70
N SER A 80 21.59 -3.78 7.47
CA SER A 80 22.91 -3.15 7.33
C SER A 80 23.91 -3.72 8.31
N ALA A 81 25.16 -3.87 7.87
CA ALA A 81 26.29 -4.26 8.70
C ALA A 81 27.07 -3.07 9.33
N GLY A 82 26.64 -1.83 9.10
CA GLY A 82 27.35 -0.61 9.56
C GLY A 82 26.57 0.22 10.59
N ASP A 83 27.16 1.36 10.98
CA ASP A 83 26.66 2.25 12.06
C ASP A 83 25.28 2.87 11.80
N ARG A 84 24.82 2.88 10.54
CA ARG A 84 23.49 3.38 10.18
C ARG A 84 22.54 2.21 9.90
N PRO A 85 21.64 1.88 10.86
CA PRO A 85 20.78 0.72 10.74
C PRO A 85 19.75 0.90 9.62
N THR A 86 19.77 0.01 8.63
CA THR A 86 18.76 -0.06 7.57
C THR A 86 17.73 -1.13 7.93
N TRP A 87 16.46 -0.74 7.97
CA TRP A 87 15.39 -1.61 8.43
C TRP A 87 14.52 -2.11 7.28
N GLN A 88 14.19 -3.39 7.31
CA GLN A 88 13.15 -3.98 6.50
C GLN A 88 11.98 -4.46 7.36
N TYR A 89 10.79 -4.46 6.77
CA TYR A 89 9.52 -4.71 7.42
C TYR A 89 8.79 -5.84 6.71
N HIS A 90 8.33 -6.85 7.45
CA HIS A 90 7.57 -7.96 6.89
C HIS A 90 6.07 -7.61 6.93
N ILE A 91 5.53 -7.15 5.81
CA ILE A 91 4.25 -6.44 5.79
C ILE A 91 3.08 -7.25 6.40
N PRO A 92 2.85 -8.53 6.03
CA PRO A 92 1.76 -9.31 6.66
C PRO A 92 1.88 -9.42 8.19
N LYS A 93 3.10 -9.42 8.73
CA LYS A 93 3.35 -9.50 10.17
C LYS A 93 3.22 -8.13 10.83
N CYS A 94 3.73 -7.07 10.19
CA CYS A 94 3.55 -5.70 10.65
C CYS A 94 2.07 -5.29 10.72
N ARG A 95 1.22 -5.72 9.79
CA ARG A 95 -0.25 -5.49 9.88
C ARG A 95 -0.83 -6.03 11.19
N LYS A 96 -0.52 -7.30 11.50
CA LYS A 96 -0.94 -7.95 12.76
C LYS A 96 -0.35 -7.25 13.98
N ALA A 97 0.88 -6.74 13.87
CA ALA A 97 1.52 -6.01 14.96
C ALA A 97 0.84 -4.67 15.25
N LEU A 98 0.52 -3.90 14.22
CA LEU A 98 -0.17 -2.61 14.36
C LEU A 98 -1.59 -2.77 14.90
N GLN A 99 -2.32 -3.80 14.47
CA GLN A 99 -3.61 -4.15 15.06
C GLN A 99 -3.48 -4.35 16.58
N ARG A 100 -2.52 -5.15 17.03
CA ARG A 100 -2.29 -5.36 18.48
C ARG A 100 -1.85 -4.08 19.19
N TYR A 101 -1.02 -3.26 18.55
CA TYR A 101 -0.45 -2.06 19.15
C TYR A 101 -1.49 -0.93 19.33
N PHE A 102 -2.45 -0.80 18.40
CA PHE A 102 -3.49 0.23 18.47
C PHE A 102 -4.79 -0.23 19.14
N SER A 103 -5.00 -1.54 19.31
CA SER A 103 -6.14 -2.09 20.05
C SER A 103 -5.91 -2.24 21.56
N GLY A 104 -4.67 -2.05 22.03
CA GLY A 104 -4.32 -1.97 23.45
C GLY A 104 -4.23 -0.53 23.91
#